data_AF-A0A956LD63-F1
#
_entry.id   AF-A0A956LD63-F1
#
_cell.length_a   1.000
_cell.length_b   1.000
_cell.length_c   1.000
_cell.angle_alpha   90.00
_cell.angle_beta   90.00
_cell.angle_gamma   90.00
#
_symmetry.space_group_name_H-M   'P 1'
#
loop_
_entity.id
_entity.type
_entity.pdbx_description
1 polymer ?
#
loop_
_entity_poly.entity_id
_entity_poly.type
_entity_poly.pdbx_seq_one_letter_code
_entity_poly.pdbx_strand_id
1 'polypeptide(L)'
;MTRARPTLSASLFERAFPFHLALDEQLRVLQRGESLARVLPALREGDALAQHFTLARPQLDALSLATLRARQDALFLLRARARPLTLRGQMICEGDAPAALFLGSPWITDAAQLDALGLRVSDFAQHDPLADMLVLLRTKQASVDEAQALAATLQRQRRELKRAKQALEDRVRELEAQRELVRELSTPVIEVADGVVVLPLIGALDERRAARLTEVALASAADGRGRHVLLDITGVDELAPDAAARLQRTIAALRLLGSSCALVGISPAIARALAESSDRLAGVATYATLKDALRRAIAAG
;
A
#
# COMPACT_ATOMS: atom_id res chain seq x y z
N MET A 1 36.08 64.48 22.65
CA MET A 1 36.04 63.21 23.41
C MET A 1 36.26 62.07 22.44
N THR A 2 37.46 61.52 22.40
CA THR A 2 37.80 60.36 21.56
C THR A 2 37.05 59.16 22.12
N ARG A 3 35.94 58.76 21.47
CA ARG A 3 35.23 57.52 21.85
C ARG A 3 36.23 56.37 21.70
N ALA A 4 36.55 55.71 22.81
CA ALA A 4 37.37 54.50 22.80
C ALA A 4 36.73 53.51 21.82
N ARG A 5 37.52 53.01 20.87
CA ARG A 5 37.04 51.99 19.94
C ARG A 5 36.75 50.72 20.74
N PRO A 6 35.61 50.05 20.54
CA PRO A 6 35.32 48.80 21.24
C PRO A 6 36.37 47.75 20.88
N THR A 7 36.95 47.10 21.89
CA THR A 7 37.87 45.97 21.76
C THR A 7 37.29 44.73 22.46
N LEU A 8 37.73 43.55 22.06
CA LEU A 8 37.36 42.30 22.72
C LEU A 8 38.39 41.97 23.80
N SER A 9 37.95 41.58 25.00
CA SER A 9 38.83 40.92 25.97
C SER A 9 39.19 39.52 25.47
N ALA A 10 40.28 38.94 25.97
CA ALA A 10 40.69 37.58 25.61
C ALA A 10 39.56 36.54 25.83
N SER A 11 38.86 36.64 26.96
CA SER A 11 37.72 35.74 27.26
C SER A 11 36.51 35.92 26.33
N LEU A 12 36.23 37.15 25.90
CA LEU A 12 35.15 37.41 24.92
C LEU A 12 35.56 36.94 23.53
N PHE A 13 36.84 37.09 23.18
CA PHE A 13 37.39 36.61 21.92
C PHE A 13 37.30 35.09 21.81
N GLU A 14 37.65 34.34 22.85
CA GLU A 14 37.53 32.87 22.86
C GLU A 14 36.09 32.40 22.66
N ARG A 15 35.13 33.08 23.31
CA ARG A 15 33.69 32.79 23.14
C ARG A 15 33.17 33.14 21.74
N ALA A 16 33.70 34.19 21.13
CA ALA A 16 33.32 34.60 19.79
C ALA A 16 33.94 33.69 18.72
N PHE A 17 35.14 33.15 18.95
CA PHE A 17 35.87 32.33 18.01
C PHE A 17 36.37 31.03 18.66
N PRO A 18 35.47 30.07 18.96
CA PRO A 18 35.81 28.86 19.70
C PRO A 18 36.77 27.90 18.96
N PHE A 19 36.99 28.11 17.66
CA PHE A 19 37.89 27.31 16.81
C PHE A 19 39.05 28.10 16.19
N HIS A 20 39.51 29.17 16.85
CA HIS A 20 40.64 29.97 16.37
C HIS A 20 42.01 29.32 16.64
N LEU A 21 43.04 29.81 15.94
CA LEU A 21 44.45 29.57 16.25
C LEU A 21 45.23 30.89 16.16
N ALA A 22 45.97 31.25 17.20
CA ALA A 22 47.00 32.28 17.11
C ALA A 22 48.35 31.61 16.85
N LEU A 23 49.13 32.16 15.94
CA LEU A 23 50.39 31.62 15.45
C LEU A 23 51.49 32.66 15.55
N ASP A 24 52.70 32.26 15.94
CA ASP A 24 53.88 33.12 15.91
C ASP A 24 54.49 33.26 14.50
N GLU A 25 55.61 33.97 14.41
CA GLU A 25 56.36 34.18 13.16
C GLU A 25 56.90 32.89 12.53
N GLN A 26 57.13 31.83 13.31
CA GLN A 26 57.51 30.49 12.83
C GLN A 26 56.30 29.56 12.64
N LEU A 27 55.07 30.09 12.72
CA LEU A 27 53.83 29.33 12.61
C LEU A 27 53.67 28.25 13.69
N ARG A 28 54.16 28.53 14.90
CA ARG A 28 53.88 27.73 16.09
C ARG A 28 52.65 28.26 16.80
N VAL A 29 51.91 27.36 17.42
CA VAL A 29 50.66 27.70 18.11
C VAL A 29 50.95 28.51 19.37
N LEU A 30 50.48 29.75 19.40
CA LEU A 30 50.49 30.63 20.58
C LEU A 30 49.23 30.45 21.42
N GLN A 31 48.08 30.28 20.77
CA GLN A 31 46.77 30.11 21.41
C GLN A 31 45.87 29.27 20.52
N ARG A 32 44.92 28.56 21.12
CA ARG A 32 43.87 27.80 20.41
C ARG A 32 42.53 28.00 21.11
N GLY A 33 41.44 28.01 20.34
CA GLY A 33 40.09 28.08 20.90
C GLY A 33 39.73 26.85 21.74
N GLU A 34 38.86 27.05 22.73
CA GLU A 34 38.46 26.01 23.70
C GLU A 34 37.80 24.80 23.02
N SER A 35 36.89 25.02 22.06
CA SER A 35 36.25 23.93 21.33
C SER A 35 37.25 23.19 20.45
N LEU A 36 38.19 23.90 19.80
CA LEU A 36 39.26 23.25 19.04
C LEU A 36 40.16 22.43 19.95
N ALA A 37 40.46 22.92 21.15
CA ALA A 37 41.28 22.21 22.12
C ALA A 37 40.65 20.89 22.58
N ARG A 38 39.33 20.88 22.72
CA ARG A 38 38.53 19.70 23.07
C ARG A 38 38.49 18.67 21.94
N VAL A 39 38.32 19.13 20.69
CA VAL A 39 38.25 18.24 19.52
C VAL A 39 39.63 17.72 19.10
N LEU A 40 40.69 18.49 19.29
CA LEU A 40 42.06 18.10 18.96
C LEU A 40 42.98 18.26 20.18
N PRO A 41 42.87 17.36 21.18
CA PRO A 41 43.61 17.49 22.44
C PRO A 41 45.13 17.30 22.27
N ALA A 42 45.57 16.70 21.16
CA ALA A 42 46.98 16.52 20.83
C ALA A 42 47.69 17.84 20.46
N LEU A 43 46.95 18.86 20.02
CA LEU A 43 47.50 20.16 19.65
C LEU A 43 47.86 20.96 20.91
N ARG A 44 49.14 21.28 21.12
CA ARG A 44 49.61 22.07 22.26
C ARG A 44 50.20 23.41 21.82
N GLU A 45 50.27 24.36 22.74
CA GLU A 45 51.00 25.61 22.53
C GLU A 45 52.49 25.31 22.33
N GLY A 46 53.14 26.01 21.40
CA GLY A 46 54.52 25.80 20.96
C GLY A 46 54.68 24.79 19.82
N ASP A 47 53.68 23.96 19.55
CA ASP A 47 53.70 22.99 18.44
C ASP A 47 53.69 23.72 17.09
N ALA A 48 54.40 23.17 16.10
CA ALA A 48 54.37 23.73 14.76
C ALA A 48 53.04 23.37 14.07
N LEU A 49 52.37 24.35 13.43
CA LEU A 49 51.08 24.13 12.77
C LEU A 49 51.09 22.92 11.82
N ALA A 50 52.16 22.76 11.04
CA ALA A 50 52.33 21.70 10.06
C ALA A 50 52.39 20.27 10.65
N GLN A 51 52.72 20.14 11.95
CA GLN A 51 52.72 18.84 12.65
C GLN A 51 51.31 18.30 12.83
N HIS A 52 50.34 19.19 13.01
CA HIS A 52 48.95 18.82 13.32
C HIS A 52 48.00 19.02 12.15
N PHE A 53 48.30 19.97 11.27
CA PHE A 53 47.46 20.33 10.14
C PHE A 53 48.18 20.21 8.81
N THR A 54 47.38 19.93 7.78
CA THR A 54 47.74 20.07 6.37
C THR A 54 46.92 21.21 5.79
N LEU A 55 47.57 22.13 5.07
CA LEU A 55 46.87 23.17 4.34
C LEU A 55 46.32 22.58 3.05
N ALA A 56 45.00 22.41 2.96
CA ALA A 56 44.33 21.88 1.77
C ALA A 56 44.04 22.98 0.74
N ARG A 57 43.77 24.21 1.21
CA ARG A 57 43.57 25.42 0.39
C ARG A 57 44.00 26.65 1.18
N PRO A 58 44.52 27.71 0.54
CA PRO A 58 44.99 27.74 -0.85
C PRO A 58 46.24 26.87 -1.05
N GLN A 59 46.59 26.55 -2.29
CA GLN A 59 47.90 25.96 -2.59
C GLN A 59 48.96 27.04 -2.45
N LEU A 60 49.96 26.77 -1.62
CA LEU A 60 51.12 27.64 -1.35
C LEU A 60 52.39 26.86 -1.64
N ASP A 61 53.40 27.54 -2.18
CA ASP A 61 54.71 26.94 -2.48
C ASP A 61 55.48 26.58 -1.20
N ALA A 62 55.35 27.43 -0.17
CA ALA A 62 55.87 27.20 1.16
C ALA A 62 54.87 27.72 2.20
N LEU A 63 54.83 27.10 3.38
CA LEU A 63 54.00 27.55 4.49
C LEU A 63 54.84 28.48 5.39
N SER A 64 54.68 29.79 5.20
CA SER A 64 55.35 30.83 6.00
C SER A 64 54.43 32.01 6.29
N LEU A 65 54.74 32.80 7.33
CA LEU A 65 53.96 34.00 7.67
C LEU A 65 53.81 34.95 6.48
N ALA A 66 54.88 35.13 5.68
CA ALA A 66 54.87 35.98 4.49
C ALA A 66 53.87 35.48 3.43
N THR A 67 53.83 34.17 3.19
CA THR A 67 52.89 33.58 2.22
C THR A 67 51.44 33.61 2.70
N LEU A 68 51.20 33.47 4.02
CA LEU A 68 49.87 33.63 4.60
C LEU A 68 49.40 35.07 4.47
N ARG A 69 50.25 36.05 4.80
CA ARG A 69 49.95 37.48 4.67
C ARG A 69 49.65 37.87 3.23
N ALA A 70 50.42 37.37 2.27
CA ALA A 70 50.17 37.60 0.83
C ALA A 70 48.84 37.00 0.32
N ARG A 71 48.21 36.11 1.08
CA ARG A 71 46.96 35.43 0.73
C ARG A 71 45.89 35.58 1.79
N GLN A 72 45.92 36.64 2.61
CA GLN A 72 44.97 36.88 3.70
C GLN A 72 43.51 36.93 3.25
N ASP A 73 43.25 37.36 2.00
CA ASP A 73 41.90 37.43 1.41
C ASP A 73 41.40 36.07 0.88
N ALA A 74 42.23 35.02 0.94
CA ALA A 74 41.86 33.68 0.49
C ALA A 74 41.14 32.88 1.57
N LEU A 75 40.37 31.88 1.13
CA LEU A 75 39.80 30.87 2.03
C LEU A 75 40.86 29.83 2.40
N PHE A 76 41.05 29.62 3.70
CA PHE A 76 41.95 28.61 4.26
C PHE A 76 41.18 27.37 4.70
N LEU A 77 41.63 26.20 4.25
CA LEU A 77 41.15 24.89 4.70
C LEU A 77 42.29 24.15 5.39
N LEU A 78 42.22 24.04 6.72
CA LEU A 78 43.19 23.31 7.53
C LEU A 78 42.64 21.93 7.87
N ARG A 79 43.22 20.87 7.32
CA ARG A 79 42.82 19.50 7.62
C ARG A 79 43.72 18.93 8.70
N ALA A 80 43.12 18.56 9.83
CA ALA A 80 43.83 17.91 10.93
C ALA A 80 44.36 16.53 10.46
N ARG A 81 45.56 16.18 10.89
CA ARG A 81 46.22 14.91 10.55
C ARG A 81 45.73 13.75 11.41
N ALA A 82 45.48 14.01 12.69
CA ALA A 82 45.15 12.97 13.67
C ALA A 82 43.66 12.59 13.70
N ARG A 83 42.78 13.46 13.21
CA ARG A 83 41.31 13.32 13.29
C ARG A 83 40.68 13.76 11.95
N PRO A 84 39.49 13.28 11.59
CA PRO A 84 38.76 13.71 10.40
C PRO A 84 38.11 15.10 10.60
N LEU A 85 38.90 16.07 11.06
CA LEU A 85 38.51 17.47 11.26
C LEU A 85 39.10 18.32 10.13
N THR A 86 38.27 19.08 9.45
CA THR A 86 38.72 20.17 8.56
C THR A 86 38.19 21.48 9.11
N LEU A 87 39.06 22.47 9.29
CA LEU A 87 38.68 23.83 9.67
C LEU A 87 38.63 24.70 8.43
N ARG A 88 37.53 25.44 8.27
CA ARG A 88 37.31 26.42 7.22
C ARG A 88 37.40 27.81 7.82
N GLY A 89 38.26 28.65 7.29
CA GLY A 89 38.42 30.00 7.84
C GLY A 89 39.27 30.92 7.01
N GLN A 90 39.66 32.02 7.63
CA GLN A 90 40.54 33.04 7.09
C GLN A 90 41.79 33.18 7.97
N MET A 91 42.89 33.60 7.36
CA MET A 91 44.11 33.99 8.07
C MET A 91 44.18 35.52 8.11
N ILE A 92 44.25 36.07 9.31
CA ILE A 92 44.33 37.51 9.55
C ILE A 92 45.73 37.83 10.05
N CYS A 93 46.40 38.77 9.41
CA CYS A 93 47.69 39.31 9.84
C CYS A 93 47.52 40.81 10.05
N GLU A 94 47.84 41.32 11.24
CA GLU A 94 47.74 42.76 11.52
C GLU A 94 49.04 43.47 11.12
N GLY A 95 49.05 44.11 9.94
CA GLY A 95 50.24 44.80 9.42
C GLY A 95 51.48 43.90 9.41
N ASP A 96 52.59 44.41 9.95
CA ASP A 96 53.86 43.67 10.12
C ASP A 96 53.99 42.96 11.47
N ALA A 97 52.89 42.76 12.20
CA ALA A 97 52.93 42.01 13.46
C ALA A 97 53.53 40.60 13.23
N PRO A 98 54.38 40.10 14.16
CA PRO A 98 55.03 38.79 14.05
C PRO A 98 54.08 37.66 14.46
N ALA A 99 52.79 37.78 14.12
CA ALA A 99 51.76 36.82 14.46
C ALA A 99 50.68 36.76 13.39
N ALA A 100 50.09 35.59 13.22
CA ALA A 100 48.91 35.37 12.39
C ALA A 100 47.79 34.75 13.21
N LEU A 101 46.56 35.13 12.89
CA LEU A 101 45.37 34.62 13.53
C LEU A 101 44.50 33.90 12.51
N PHE A 102 44.29 32.60 12.71
CA PHE A 102 43.28 31.85 11.99
C PHE A 102 41.94 31.99 12.69
N LEU A 103 40.93 32.49 11.98
CA LEU A 103 39.54 32.51 12.42
C LEU A 103 38.71 31.62 11.50
N GLY A 104 38.08 30.60 12.07
CA GLY A 104 37.30 29.67 11.29
C GLY A 104 36.39 28.80 12.13
N SER A 105 35.71 27.88 11.46
CA SER A 105 34.82 26.89 12.04
C SER A 105 35.02 25.52 11.38
N PRO A 106 34.67 24.41 12.06
CA PRO A 106 34.69 23.09 11.47
C PRO A 106 33.84 23.02 10.21
N TRP A 107 34.41 22.53 9.12
CA TRP A 107 33.66 22.21 7.92
C TRP A 107 32.86 20.93 8.16
N ILE A 108 31.57 21.07 8.47
CA ILE A 108 30.64 19.96 8.68
C ILE A 108 29.62 19.93 7.54
N THR A 109 29.43 18.76 6.94
CA THR A 109 28.45 18.55 5.85
C THR A 109 27.31 17.64 6.22
N ASP A 110 27.44 16.89 7.33
CA ASP A 110 26.44 15.96 7.81
C ASP A 110 26.44 15.89 9.34
N ALA A 111 25.28 15.59 9.93
CA ALA A 111 25.11 15.50 11.36
C ALA A 111 25.95 14.40 12.00
N ALA A 112 26.20 13.28 11.31
CA ALA A 112 27.00 12.17 11.85
C ALA A 112 28.47 12.57 12.10
N GLN A 113 28.99 13.56 11.37
CA GLN A 113 30.36 14.06 11.57
C GLN A 113 30.51 14.80 12.91
N LEU A 114 29.45 15.46 13.41
CA LEU A 114 29.48 16.08 14.74
C LEU A 114 29.68 15.03 15.81
N ASP A 115 28.90 13.96 15.75
CA ASP A 115 28.93 12.89 16.75
C ASP A 115 30.29 12.17 16.75
N ALA A 116 30.84 11.91 15.56
CA ALA A 116 32.18 11.33 15.41
C ALA A 116 33.30 12.24 15.95
N LEU A 117 33.14 13.57 15.86
CA LEU A 117 34.08 14.54 16.40
C LEU A 117 33.82 14.85 17.89
N GLY A 118 32.70 14.41 18.44
CA GLY A 118 32.26 14.73 19.81
C GLY A 118 31.82 16.18 19.97
N LEU A 119 31.39 16.82 18.88
CA LEU A 119 30.98 18.22 18.85
C LEU A 119 29.49 18.37 19.15
N ARG A 120 29.16 19.41 19.91
CA ARG A 120 27.78 19.83 20.19
C ARG A 120 27.50 21.16 19.49
N VAL A 121 26.22 21.45 19.24
CA VAL A 121 25.80 22.76 18.70
C VAL A 121 26.26 23.91 19.60
N SER A 122 26.35 23.69 20.92
CA SER A 122 26.86 24.65 21.90
C SER A 122 28.35 24.98 21.75
N ASP A 123 29.12 24.21 20.98
CA ASP A 123 30.55 24.43 20.79
C ASP A 123 30.85 25.49 19.71
N PHE A 124 29.80 25.93 18.99
CA PHE A 124 29.87 26.95 17.96
C PHE A 124 29.43 28.32 18.53
N ALA A 125 29.95 29.39 17.93
CA ALA A 125 29.53 30.74 18.31
C ALA A 125 28.07 30.98 17.90
N GLN A 126 27.34 31.81 18.65
CA GLN A 126 25.92 32.09 18.37
C GLN A 126 25.67 32.73 17.00
N HIS A 127 26.67 33.41 16.43
CA HIS A 127 26.59 34.04 15.12
C HIS A 127 27.10 33.12 13.99
N ASP A 128 27.54 31.91 14.31
CA ASP A 128 28.01 30.94 13.32
C ASP A 128 26.79 30.28 12.65
N PRO A 129 26.56 30.52 11.33
CA PRO A 129 25.41 29.97 10.63
C PRO A 129 25.43 28.45 10.50
N LEU A 130 26.57 27.79 10.79
CA LEU A 130 26.64 26.33 10.78
C LEU A 130 25.74 25.71 11.84
N ALA A 131 25.56 26.34 13.00
CA ALA A 131 24.69 25.83 14.06
C ALA A 131 23.23 25.67 13.57
N ASP A 132 22.69 26.69 12.92
CA ASP A 132 21.33 26.68 12.36
C ASP A 132 21.21 25.67 11.22
N MET A 133 22.22 25.61 10.34
CA MET A 133 22.26 24.63 9.25
C MET A 133 22.25 23.18 9.77
N LEU A 134 22.96 22.90 10.86
CA LEU A 134 23.01 21.57 11.46
C LEU A 134 21.65 21.17 12.06
N VAL A 135 20.95 22.11 12.69
CA VAL A 135 19.58 21.88 13.17
C VAL A 135 18.65 21.60 11.98
N LEU A 136 18.75 22.38 10.91
CA LEU A 136 17.96 22.16 9.69
C LEU A 136 18.22 20.78 9.07
N LEU A 137 19.49 20.38 8.94
CA LEU A 137 19.88 19.08 8.39
C LEU A 137 19.32 17.93 9.23
N ARG A 138 19.35 18.04 10.56
CA ARG A 138 18.76 17.05 11.48
C ARG A 138 17.25 16.93 11.30
N THR A 139 16.53 18.05 11.24
CA THR A 139 15.08 18.06 11.02
C THR A 139 14.72 17.45 9.67
N LYS A 140 15.49 17.77 8.62
CA LYS A 140 15.31 17.19 7.29
C LYS A 140 15.54 15.68 7.31
N GLN A 141 16.61 15.22 7.96
CA GLN A 141 16.91 13.79 8.04
C GLN A 141 15.81 13.03 8.78
N ALA A 142 15.37 13.52 9.94
CA ALA A 142 14.27 12.92 10.68
C ALA A 142 12.97 12.83 9.84
N SER A 143 12.67 13.88 9.07
CA SER A 143 11.51 13.88 8.16
C SER A 143 11.65 12.85 7.02
N VAL A 144 12.85 12.66 6.48
CA VAL A 144 13.12 11.63 5.46
C VAL A 144 12.95 10.22 6.05
N ASP A 145 13.48 9.98 7.24
CA ASP A 145 13.40 8.68 7.92
C ASP A 145 11.93 8.31 8.22
N GLU A 146 11.14 9.28 8.69
CA GLU A 146 9.70 9.11 8.93
C GLU A 146 8.93 8.80 7.63
N ALA A 147 9.21 9.53 6.55
CA ALA A 147 8.58 9.30 5.25
C ALA A 147 8.88 7.89 4.70
N GLN A 148 10.10 7.41 4.89
CA GLN A 148 10.48 6.04 4.50
C GLN A 148 9.75 4.98 5.32
N ALA A 149 9.61 5.18 6.63
CA ALA A 149 8.87 4.27 7.50
C ALA A 149 7.37 4.19 7.14
N LEU A 150 6.76 5.33 6.82
CA LEU A 150 5.36 5.39 6.37
C LEU A 150 5.19 4.67 5.01
N ALA A 151 6.07 4.92 4.05
CA ALA A 151 6.04 4.28 2.74
C ALA A 151 6.12 2.75 2.85
N ALA A 152 7.00 2.23 3.72
CA ALA A 152 7.10 0.80 3.98
C ALA A 152 5.80 0.21 4.56
N THR A 153 5.14 0.95 5.44
CA THR A 153 3.86 0.54 6.05
C THR A 153 2.73 0.50 5.02
N LEU A 154 2.59 1.55 4.21
CA LEU A 154 1.60 1.59 3.14
C LEU A 154 1.80 0.46 2.12
N GLN A 155 3.06 0.15 1.80
CA GLN A 155 3.37 -0.95 0.90
C GLN A 155 2.94 -2.31 1.47
N ARG A 156 3.09 -2.54 2.78
CA ARG A 156 2.59 -3.75 3.46
C ARG A 156 1.06 -3.84 3.40
N GLN A 157 0.37 -2.77 3.80
CA GLN A 157 -1.10 -2.73 3.78
C GLN A 157 -1.67 -2.95 2.37
N ARG A 158 -1.06 -2.34 1.34
CA ARG A 158 -1.48 -2.54 -0.05
C ARG A 158 -1.33 -3.99 -0.51
N ARG A 159 -0.27 -4.69 -0.06
CA ARG A 159 -0.07 -6.11 -0.36
C ARG A 159 -1.11 -6.99 0.33
N GLU A 160 -1.41 -6.72 1.59
CA GLU A 160 -2.44 -7.43 2.35
C GLU A 160 -3.83 -7.23 1.73
N LEU A 161 -4.20 -5.99 1.43
CA LEU A 161 -5.47 -5.67 0.79
C LEU A 161 -5.60 -6.36 -0.58
N LYS A 162 -4.53 -6.39 -1.37
CA LYS A 162 -4.52 -7.11 -2.66
C LYS A 162 -4.77 -8.61 -2.48
N ARG A 163 -4.15 -9.23 -1.47
CA ARG A 163 -4.36 -10.65 -1.15
C ARG A 163 -5.77 -10.92 -0.68
N ALA A 164 -6.28 -10.11 0.24
CA ALA A 164 -7.65 -10.22 0.74
C ALA A 164 -8.68 -10.06 -0.38
N LYS A 165 -8.46 -9.09 -1.29
CA LYS A 165 -9.30 -8.90 -2.48
C LYS A 165 -9.29 -10.14 -3.38
N GLN A 166 -8.11 -10.69 -3.67
CA GLN A 166 -8.01 -11.90 -4.51
C GLN A 166 -8.74 -13.09 -3.88
N ALA A 167 -8.54 -13.32 -2.57
CA ALA A 167 -9.22 -14.38 -1.85
C ALA A 167 -10.75 -14.21 -1.86
N LEU A 168 -11.23 -12.97 -1.75
CA LEU A 168 -12.66 -12.67 -1.86
C LEU A 168 -13.20 -12.97 -3.26
N GLU A 169 -12.49 -12.54 -4.32
CA GLU A 169 -12.86 -12.83 -5.71
C GLU A 169 -12.91 -14.33 -5.99
N ASP A 170 -11.96 -15.10 -5.47
CA ASP A 170 -11.94 -16.56 -5.63
C ASP A 170 -13.11 -17.20 -4.87
N ARG A 171 -13.44 -16.70 -3.67
CA ARG A 171 -14.59 -17.19 -2.89
C ARG A 171 -15.93 -16.88 -3.56
N VAL A 172 -16.06 -15.72 -4.18
CA VAL A 172 -17.25 -15.36 -4.98
C VAL A 172 -17.41 -16.33 -6.15
N ARG A 173 -16.33 -16.64 -6.89
CA ARG A 173 -16.38 -17.61 -7.99
C ARG A 173 -16.80 -19.01 -7.52
N GLU A 174 -16.27 -19.46 -6.39
CA GLU A 174 -16.65 -20.76 -5.81
C GLU A 174 -18.14 -20.81 -5.44
N LEU A 175 -18.66 -19.75 -4.82
CA LEU A 175 -20.09 -19.65 -4.48
C LEU A 175 -20.99 -19.62 -5.72
N GLU A 176 -20.56 -18.95 -6.79
CA GLU A 176 -21.27 -18.94 -8.07
C GLU A 176 -21.32 -20.34 -8.70
N ALA A 177 -20.20 -21.06 -8.70
CA ALA A 177 -20.15 -22.44 -9.18
C ALA A 177 -21.05 -23.39 -8.36
N GLN A 178 -21.02 -23.27 -7.03
CA GLN A 178 -21.92 -24.04 -6.14
C GLN A 178 -23.39 -23.75 -6.42
N ARG A 179 -23.75 -22.48 -6.63
CA ARG A 179 -25.13 -22.09 -6.98
C ARG A 179 -25.58 -22.69 -8.29
N GLU A 180 -24.70 -22.76 -9.29
CA GLU A 180 -25.04 -23.36 -10.58
C GLU A 180 -25.25 -24.88 -10.47
N LEU A 181 -24.40 -25.58 -9.71
CA LEU A 181 -24.58 -27.01 -9.43
C LEU A 181 -25.90 -27.29 -8.70
N VAL A 182 -26.25 -26.48 -7.69
CA VAL A 182 -27.56 -26.59 -7.00
C VAL A 182 -28.71 -26.41 -7.99
N ARG A 183 -28.59 -25.50 -8.97
CA ARG A 183 -29.61 -25.31 -10.01
C ARG A 183 -29.73 -26.53 -10.91
N GLU A 184 -28.62 -27.12 -11.34
CA GLU A 184 -28.62 -28.35 -12.15
C GLU A 184 -29.36 -29.50 -11.48
N LEU A 185 -29.21 -29.64 -10.16
CA LEU A 185 -29.85 -30.70 -9.39
C LEU A 185 -31.34 -30.42 -9.05
N SER A 186 -31.86 -29.21 -9.31
CA SER A 186 -33.19 -28.76 -8.84
C SER A 186 -34.34 -28.94 -9.84
N THR A 187 -34.11 -29.53 -11.02
CA THR A 187 -35.16 -29.94 -11.98
C THR A 187 -34.76 -31.23 -12.68
N PRO A 188 -34.61 -32.34 -11.93
CA PRO A 188 -34.18 -33.61 -12.50
C PRO A 188 -35.26 -34.20 -13.41
N VAL A 189 -34.85 -34.85 -14.50
CA VAL A 189 -35.72 -35.70 -15.32
C VAL A 189 -35.60 -37.11 -14.81
N ILE A 190 -36.69 -37.70 -14.33
CA ILE A 190 -36.69 -39.07 -13.82
C ILE A 190 -37.51 -39.93 -14.77
N GLU A 191 -36.85 -40.82 -15.51
CA GLU A 191 -37.52 -41.84 -16.31
C GLU A 191 -37.92 -43.00 -15.38
N VAL A 192 -39.22 -43.30 -15.35
CA VAL A 192 -39.81 -44.24 -14.37
C VAL A 192 -40.39 -45.49 -15.01
N ALA A 193 -40.68 -45.43 -16.31
CA ALA A 193 -41.08 -46.54 -17.17
C ALA A 193 -40.85 -46.13 -18.64
N ASP A 194 -40.91 -47.09 -19.57
CA ASP A 194 -40.76 -46.82 -21.00
C ASP A 194 -41.77 -45.74 -21.46
N GLY A 195 -41.25 -44.60 -21.92
CA GLY A 195 -42.07 -43.49 -22.37
C GLY A 195 -42.72 -42.66 -21.26
N VAL A 196 -42.43 -42.90 -19.98
CA VAL A 196 -42.98 -42.16 -18.83
C VAL A 196 -41.87 -41.43 -18.07
N VAL A 197 -42.01 -40.11 -17.99
CA VAL A 197 -41.04 -39.20 -17.36
C VAL A 197 -41.71 -38.38 -16.26
N VAL A 198 -41.03 -38.24 -15.12
CA VAL A 198 -41.44 -37.39 -14.00
C VAL A 198 -40.48 -36.20 -13.89
N LEU A 199 -41.05 -35.01 -13.75
CA LEU A 199 -40.35 -33.74 -13.53
C LEU A 199 -40.80 -33.18 -12.18
N PRO A 200 -40.11 -33.53 -11.07
CA PRO A 200 -40.43 -32.99 -9.76
C PRO A 200 -39.99 -31.53 -9.62
N LEU A 201 -40.87 -30.73 -9.04
CA LEU A 201 -40.72 -29.31 -8.79
C LEU A 201 -40.89 -29.06 -7.29
N ILE A 202 -39.82 -28.54 -6.68
CA ILE A 202 -39.75 -28.27 -5.23
C ILE A 202 -39.40 -26.80 -5.01
N GLY A 203 -40.08 -26.14 -4.08
CA GLY A 203 -39.92 -24.72 -3.75
C GLY A 203 -40.63 -23.79 -4.75
N ALA A 204 -40.39 -22.49 -4.61
CA ALA A 204 -41.05 -21.45 -5.43
C ALA A 204 -40.75 -21.62 -6.94
N LEU A 205 -41.78 -21.54 -7.76
CA LEU A 205 -41.69 -21.62 -9.22
C LEU A 205 -41.77 -20.21 -9.82
N ASP A 206 -40.60 -19.68 -10.18
CA ASP A 206 -40.43 -18.40 -10.86
C ASP A 206 -40.30 -18.56 -12.39
N GLU A 207 -40.21 -17.43 -13.12
CA GLU A 207 -40.12 -17.45 -14.58
C GLU A 207 -38.91 -18.26 -15.08
N ARG A 208 -37.75 -18.13 -14.41
CA ARG A 208 -36.51 -18.79 -14.82
C ARG A 208 -36.63 -20.30 -14.68
N ARG A 209 -37.20 -20.79 -13.58
CA ARG A 209 -37.43 -22.22 -13.36
C ARG A 209 -38.47 -22.78 -14.33
N ALA A 210 -39.53 -22.04 -14.62
CA ALA A 210 -40.51 -22.45 -15.63
C ALA A 210 -39.91 -22.50 -17.05
N ALA A 211 -38.96 -21.62 -17.39
CA ALA A 211 -38.22 -21.68 -18.66
C ALA A 211 -37.37 -22.94 -18.75
N ARG A 212 -36.59 -23.25 -17.70
CA ARG A 212 -35.79 -24.49 -17.65
C ARG A 212 -36.66 -25.74 -17.74
N LEU A 213 -37.77 -25.78 -17.01
CA LEU A 213 -38.73 -26.89 -17.09
C LEU A 213 -39.23 -27.10 -18.52
N THR A 214 -39.48 -26.01 -19.26
CA THR A 214 -39.92 -26.09 -20.65
C THR A 214 -38.87 -26.76 -21.53
N GLU A 215 -37.62 -26.32 -21.45
CA GLU A 215 -36.52 -26.90 -22.23
C GLU A 215 -36.37 -28.40 -21.94
N VAL A 216 -36.37 -28.75 -20.66
CA VAL A 216 -36.17 -30.11 -20.19
C VAL A 216 -37.34 -31.03 -20.57
N ALA A 217 -38.58 -30.55 -20.45
CA ALA A 217 -39.77 -31.32 -20.80
C ALA A 217 -39.89 -31.55 -22.31
N LEU A 218 -39.61 -30.52 -23.12
CA LEU A 218 -39.66 -30.65 -24.58
C LEU A 218 -38.54 -31.53 -25.12
N ALA A 219 -37.34 -31.46 -24.53
CA ALA A 219 -36.24 -32.35 -24.87
C ALA A 219 -36.60 -33.82 -24.60
N SER A 220 -37.19 -34.13 -23.44
CA SER A 220 -37.57 -35.52 -23.12
C SER A 220 -38.65 -36.08 -24.06
N ALA A 221 -39.60 -35.23 -24.50
CA ALA A 221 -40.58 -35.61 -25.51
C ALA A 221 -39.95 -35.81 -26.90
N ALA A 222 -39.05 -34.91 -27.32
CA ALA A 222 -38.37 -34.97 -28.61
C ALA A 222 -37.45 -36.20 -28.75
N ASP A 223 -36.78 -36.59 -27.66
CA ASP A 223 -35.92 -37.77 -27.61
C ASP A 223 -36.71 -39.10 -27.55
N GLY A 224 -38.05 -39.06 -27.62
CA GLY A 224 -38.93 -40.22 -27.61
C GLY A 224 -39.14 -40.88 -26.24
N ARG A 225 -38.51 -40.34 -25.18
CA ARG A 225 -38.57 -40.84 -23.80
C ARG A 225 -39.79 -40.35 -23.02
N GLY A 226 -40.38 -39.23 -23.43
CA GLY A 226 -41.53 -38.61 -22.76
C GLY A 226 -42.80 -38.69 -23.59
N ARG A 227 -43.43 -39.87 -23.71
CA ARG A 227 -44.80 -39.99 -24.23
C ARG A 227 -45.84 -39.56 -23.18
N HIS A 228 -45.50 -39.76 -21.91
CA HIS A 228 -46.26 -39.34 -20.75
C HIS A 228 -45.35 -38.54 -19.82
N VAL A 229 -45.54 -37.22 -19.79
CA VAL A 229 -44.79 -36.30 -18.92
C VAL A 229 -45.63 -35.97 -17.68
N LEU A 230 -45.11 -36.32 -16.50
CA LEU A 230 -45.73 -36.05 -15.21
C LEU A 230 -44.99 -34.90 -14.54
N LEU A 231 -45.65 -33.73 -14.47
CA LEU A 231 -45.15 -32.56 -13.76
C LEU A 231 -45.57 -32.66 -12.29
N ASP A 232 -44.64 -33.07 -11.43
CA ASP A 232 -44.91 -33.22 -10.00
C ASP A 232 -44.64 -31.91 -9.26
N ILE A 233 -45.73 -31.20 -8.95
CA ILE A 233 -45.70 -29.91 -8.25
C ILE A 233 -46.07 -30.04 -6.77
N THR A 234 -46.01 -31.25 -6.21
CA THR A 234 -46.33 -31.50 -4.80
C THR A 234 -45.52 -30.63 -3.84
N GLY A 235 -44.28 -30.28 -4.21
CA GLY A 235 -43.38 -29.45 -3.41
C GLY A 235 -43.38 -27.96 -3.77
N VAL A 236 -44.31 -27.48 -4.60
CA VAL A 236 -44.36 -26.06 -5.02
C VAL A 236 -45.23 -25.25 -4.06
N ASP A 237 -44.58 -24.39 -3.28
CA ASP A 237 -45.26 -23.54 -2.27
C ASP A 237 -45.80 -22.23 -2.88
N GLU A 238 -45.12 -21.71 -3.90
CA GLU A 238 -45.44 -20.43 -4.54
C GLU A 238 -45.29 -20.53 -6.06
N LEU A 239 -46.25 -19.95 -6.80
CA LEU A 239 -46.23 -19.88 -8.27
C LEU A 239 -46.39 -18.42 -8.73
N ALA A 240 -45.37 -17.91 -9.42
CA ALA A 240 -45.43 -16.57 -10.00
C ALA A 240 -46.42 -16.52 -11.20
N PRO A 241 -47.11 -15.39 -11.44
CA PRO A 241 -48.04 -15.26 -12.56
C PRO A 241 -47.42 -15.60 -13.93
N ASP A 242 -46.21 -15.11 -14.20
CA ASP A 242 -45.50 -15.37 -15.45
C ASP A 242 -45.11 -16.85 -15.61
N ALA A 243 -44.82 -17.52 -14.48
CA ALA A 243 -44.52 -18.95 -14.46
C ALA A 243 -45.76 -19.80 -14.77
N ALA A 244 -46.95 -19.40 -14.28
CA ALA A 244 -48.22 -20.06 -14.59
C ALA A 244 -48.52 -20.05 -16.11
N ALA A 245 -48.43 -18.87 -16.73
CA ALA A 245 -48.62 -18.72 -18.17
C ALA A 245 -47.59 -19.53 -18.97
N ARG A 246 -46.34 -19.57 -18.49
CA ARG A 246 -45.28 -20.35 -19.14
C ARG A 246 -45.52 -21.86 -19.04
N LEU A 247 -45.92 -22.37 -17.89
CA LEU A 247 -46.30 -23.78 -17.71
C LEU A 247 -47.38 -24.22 -18.70
N GLN A 248 -48.40 -23.38 -18.91
CA GLN A 248 -49.47 -23.67 -19.86
C GLN A 248 -48.96 -23.78 -21.29
N ARG A 249 -48.06 -22.88 -21.70
CA ARG A 249 -47.36 -22.96 -23.00
C ARG A 249 -46.53 -24.24 -23.11
N THR A 250 -45.84 -24.64 -22.04
CA THR A 250 -45.09 -25.91 -22.00
C THR A 250 -46.02 -27.10 -22.25
N ILE A 251 -47.16 -27.17 -21.56
CA ILE A 251 -48.14 -28.25 -21.71
C ILE A 251 -48.72 -28.28 -23.13
N ALA A 252 -49.03 -27.11 -23.69
CA ALA A 252 -49.50 -27.01 -25.07
C ALA A 252 -48.43 -27.50 -26.07
N ALA A 253 -47.18 -27.09 -25.90
CA ALA A 253 -46.07 -27.52 -26.75
C ALA A 253 -45.81 -29.04 -26.66
N LEU A 254 -45.87 -29.64 -25.46
CA LEU A 254 -45.75 -31.09 -25.28
C LEU A 254 -46.82 -31.85 -26.07
N ARG A 255 -48.08 -31.37 -26.05
CA ARG A 255 -49.16 -31.98 -26.83
C ARG A 255 -48.93 -31.90 -28.33
N LEU A 256 -48.39 -30.77 -28.82
CA LEU A 256 -48.04 -30.63 -30.24
C LEU A 256 -46.94 -31.62 -30.66
N LEU A 257 -46.06 -32.01 -29.74
CA LEU A 257 -45.06 -33.05 -29.95
C LEU A 257 -45.62 -34.48 -29.78
N GLY A 258 -46.93 -34.63 -29.56
CA GLY A 258 -47.57 -35.93 -29.35
C GLY A 258 -47.35 -36.52 -27.95
N SER A 259 -46.76 -35.75 -27.02
CA SER A 259 -46.64 -36.14 -25.62
C SER A 259 -47.90 -35.77 -24.85
N SER A 260 -48.44 -36.71 -24.08
CA SER A 260 -49.41 -36.40 -23.04
C SER A 260 -48.70 -35.77 -21.82
N CYS A 261 -49.38 -34.87 -21.13
CA CYS A 261 -48.85 -34.20 -19.95
C CYS A 261 -49.90 -34.20 -18.83
N ALA A 262 -49.45 -34.45 -17.60
CA ALA A 262 -50.29 -34.37 -16.42
C ALA A 262 -49.64 -33.55 -15.30
N LEU A 263 -50.47 -32.85 -14.52
CA LEU A 263 -50.06 -32.15 -13.31
C LEU A 263 -50.37 -33.02 -12.08
N VAL A 264 -49.41 -33.13 -11.17
CA VAL A 264 -49.51 -33.99 -9.99
C VAL A 264 -49.32 -33.16 -8.72
N GLY A 265 -50.15 -33.40 -7.71
CA GLY A 265 -49.95 -32.82 -6.38
C GLY A 265 -50.28 -31.33 -6.27
N ILE A 266 -51.26 -30.85 -7.04
CA ILE A 266 -51.67 -29.44 -7.04
C ILE A 266 -52.25 -29.07 -5.67
N SER A 267 -51.61 -28.14 -4.95
CA SER A 267 -52.15 -27.59 -3.70
C SER A 267 -53.31 -26.61 -3.97
N PRO A 268 -54.20 -26.35 -2.98
CA PRO A 268 -55.30 -25.39 -3.16
C PRO A 268 -54.85 -23.98 -3.53
N ALA A 269 -53.69 -23.53 -3.02
CA ALA A 269 -53.12 -22.22 -3.34
C ALA A 269 -52.68 -22.14 -4.81
N ILE A 270 -51.98 -23.17 -5.29
CA ILE A 270 -51.53 -23.26 -6.69
C ILE A 270 -52.72 -23.43 -7.63
N ALA A 271 -53.73 -24.20 -7.24
CA ALA A 271 -54.95 -24.36 -8.03
C ALA A 271 -55.66 -23.02 -8.27
N ARG A 272 -55.72 -22.13 -7.25
CA ARG A 272 -56.28 -20.78 -7.40
C ARG A 272 -55.45 -19.94 -8.36
N ALA A 273 -54.13 -19.91 -8.20
CA ALA A 273 -53.23 -19.16 -9.07
C ALA A 273 -53.33 -19.60 -10.54
N LEU A 274 -53.44 -20.90 -10.80
CA LEU A 274 -53.66 -21.44 -12.15
C LEU A 274 -55.06 -21.11 -12.70
N ALA A 275 -56.10 -21.07 -11.85
CA ALA A 275 -57.46 -20.75 -12.26
C ALA A 275 -57.66 -19.26 -12.59
N GLU A 276 -56.88 -18.37 -11.98
CA GLU A 276 -56.90 -16.93 -12.24
C GLU A 276 -56.19 -16.54 -13.54
N SER A 277 -55.36 -17.42 -14.10
CA SER A 277 -54.70 -17.20 -15.39
C SER A 277 -55.68 -17.29 -16.56
N SER A 278 -55.50 -16.41 -17.56
CA SER A 278 -56.39 -16.24 -18.70
C SER A 278 -56.43 -17.43 -19.67
N ASP A 279 -55.37 -18.25 -19.70
CA ASP A 279 -55.27 -19.45 -20.52
C ASP A 279 -55.81 -20.66 -19.76
N ARG A 280 -56.89 -21.26 -20.27
CA ARG A 280 -57.52 -22.41 -19.60
C ARG A 280 -56.68 -23.67 -19.81
N LEU A 281 -56.39 -24.41 -18.73
CA LEU A 281 -55.80 -25.75 -18.72
C LEU A 281 -56.74 -26.83 -19.32
N ALA A 282 -57.43 -26.52 -20.41
CA ALA A 282 -58.42 -27.40 -21.02
C ALA A 282 -57.77 -28.73 -21.42
N GLY A 283 -58.33 -29.82 -20.89
CA GLY A 283 -57.91 -31.21 -21.16
C GLY A 283 -56.61 -31.65 -20.49
N VAL A 284 -56.03 -30.88 -19.55
CA VAL A 284 -54.82 -31.32 -18.83
C VAL A 284 -55.25 -32.31 -17.75
N ALA A 285 -54.68 -33.53 -17.76
CA ALA A 285 -54.96 -34.49 -16.72
C ALA A 285 -54.34 -34.01 -15.40
N THR A 286 -55.10 -34.11 -14.30
CA THR A 286 -54.61 -33.77 -12.97
C THR A 286 -54.78 -34.97 -12.05
N TYR A 287 -53.80 -35.18 -11.17
CA TYR A 287 -53.82 -36.26 -10.18
C TYR A 287 -53.44 -35.73 -8.81
N ALA A 288 -54.15 -36.21 -7.77
CA ALA A 288 -53.85 -35.84 -6.40
C ALA A 288 -52.49 -36.38 -5.93
N THR A 289 -52.07 -37.55 -6.43
CA THR A 289 -50.81 -38.20 -6.05
C THR A 289 -50.02 -38.69 -7.26
N LEU A 290 -48.69 -38.71 -7.14
CA LEU A 290 -47.80 -39.24 -8.19
C LEU A 290 -48.10 -40.72 -8.47
N LYS A 291 -48.47 -41.48 -7.45
CA LYS A 291 -48.85 -42.88 -7.57
C LYS A 291 -50.03 -43.09 -8.53
N ASP A 292 -51.05 -42.24 -8.46
CA ASP A 292 -52.23 -42.34 -9.32
C ASP A 292 -51.90 -41.94 -10.77
N ALA A 293 -51.08 -40.90 -10.92
CA ALA A 293 -50.59 -40.45 -12.22
C ALA A 293 -49.77 -41.54 -12.92
N LEU A 294 -48.81 -42.15 -12.20
CA LEU A 294 -47.97 -43.24 -12.71
C LEU A 294 -48.80 -44.44 -13.16
N ARG A 295 -49.74 -44.89 -12.32
CA ARG A 295 -50.62 -46.02 -12.67
C ARG A 295 -51.38 -45.77 -13.97
N ARG A 296 -51.85 -44.54 -14.19
CA ARG A 296 -52.58 -44.19 -15.40
C ARG A 296 -51.67 -44.04 -16.62
N ALA A 297 -50.49 -43.46 -16.45
CA ALA A 297 -49.51 -43.30 -17.53
C ALA A 297 -49.02 -44.66 -18.04
N ILE A 298 -48.67 -45.58 -17.12
CA ILE A 298 -48.21 -46.93 -17.47
C ILE A 298 -49.32 -47.75 -18.14
N ALA A 299 -50.58 -47.58 -17.73
CA ALA A 299 -51.71 -48.29 -18.34
C ALA A 299 -52.11 -47.74 -19.73
N ALA A 300 -51.60 -46.57 -20.12
CA ALA A 300 -51.91 -45.91 -21.39
C ALA A 300 -50.84 -46.09 -22.47
N GLY A 301 -49.64 -46.55 -22.08
CA GLY A 301 -48.54 -46.94 -22.98
C GLY A 301 -48.59 -48.40 -23.36
#